data_AF-A0A954UZK3-F1
#
_entry.id   AF-A0A954UZK3-F1
#
_cell.length_a   1.000
_cell.length_b   1.000
_cell.length_c   1.000
_cell.angle_alpha   90.00
_cell.angle_beta   90.00
_cell.angle_gamma   90.00
#
_symmetry.space_group_name_H-M   'P 1'
#
loop_
_entity.id
_entity.type
_entity.pdbx_description
1 polymer ?
#
loop_
_entity_poly.entity_id
_entity_poly.type
_entity_poly.pdbx_seq_one_letter_code
_entity_poly.pdbx_strand_id
1 'polypeptide(L)'
;MNITCQSLAARLQAIEPEADVREVARTCLLLCNTLEDLHALENDAALAKAYREMSLKLQVSTDQHAAMTEELEELARSNPEQFSKDQVWVL
;
A
#
# COMPACT_ATOMS: atom_id res chain seq x y z
N MET A 1 18.36 -11.34 18.83
CA MET A 1 17.13 -11.06 19.60
C MET A 1 15.96 -11.01 18.64
N ASN A 2 14.97 -11.90 18.76
CA ASN A 2 13.89 -11.97 17.78
C ASN A 2 13.06 -10.66 17.81
N ILE A 3 12.95 -9.94 16.68
CA ILE A 3 12.06 -8.79 16.57
C ILE A 3 10.62 -9.29 16.63
N THR A 4 9.84 -8.78 17.57
CA THR A 4 8.40 -9.06 17.66
C THR A 4 7.61 -8.01 16.88
N CYS A 5 6.44 -8.40 16.36
CA CYS A 5 5.55 -7.47 15.65
C CYS A 5 5.19 -6.24 16.51
N GLN A 6 4.99 -6.44 17.82
CA GLN A 6 4.71 -5.36 18.76
C GLN A 6 5.90 -4.39 18.89
N SER A 7 7.12 -4.92 18.98
CA SER A 7 8.34 -4.10 19.05
C SER A 7 8.57 -3.31 17.76
N LEU A 8 8.27 -3.91 16.60
CA LEU A 8 8.35 -3.25 15.30
C LEU A 8 7.32 -2.12 15.20
N ALA A 9 6.07 -2.39 15.58
CA ALA A 9 4.98 -1.40 15.56
C ALA A 9 5.28 -0.21 16.46
N ALA A 10 5.79 -0.44 17.68
CA ALA A 10 6.17 0.62 18.60
C ALA A 10 7.28 1.52 18.03
N ARG A 11 8.28 0.91 17.38
CA ARG A 11 9.37 1.65 16.74
C ARG A 11 8.90 2.44 15.51
N LEU A 12 7.98 1.89 14.72
CA LEU A 12 7.37 2.61 13.60
C LEU A 12 6.54 3.81 14.07
N GLN A 13 5.72 3.66 15.11
CA GLN A 13 4.94 4.77 15.68
C GLN A 13 5.85 5.87 16.26
N ALA A 14 7.04 5.51 16.77
CA ALA A 14 8.00 6.50 17.24
C ALA A 14 8.64 7.31 16.09
N ILE A 15 8.78 6.70 14.90
CA ILE A 15 9.30 7.36 13.70
C ILE A 15 8.24 8.25 13.06
N GLU A 16 7.00 7.77 12.98
CA GLU A 16 5.87 8.50 12.40
C GLU A 16 4.71 8.54 13.40
N PRO A 17 4.69 9.54 14.32
CA PRO A 17 3.69 9.62 15.39
C PRO A 17 2.27 9.82 14.89
N GLU A 18 2.12 10.39 13.69
CA GLU A 18 0.82 10.71 13.09
C GLU A 18 0.22 9.53 12.31
N ALA A 19 0.96 8.44 12.11
CA ALA A 19 0.46 7.27 11.40
C ALA A 19 -0.71 6.61 12.14
N ASP A 20 -1.81 6.32 11.43
CA ASP A 20 -2.94 5.56 11.96
C ASP A 20 -2.52 4.10 12.22
N VAL A 21 -3.18 3.46 13.20
CA VAL A 21 -2.94 2.08 13.61
C VAL A 21 -3.03 1.11 12.42
N ARG A 22 -3.94 1.38 11.47
CA ARG A 22 -4.08 0.58 10.25
C ARG A 22 -2.85 0.69 9.35
N GLU A 23 -2.27 1.87 9.20
CA GLU A 23 -1.07 2.07 8.39
C GLU A 23 0.12 1.35 9.03
N VAL A 24 0.33 1.53 10.34
CA VAL A 24 1.39 0.85 11.09
C VAL A 24 1.28 -0.68 10.95
N ALA A 25 0.08 -1.24 11.13
CA ALA A 25 -0.13 -2.68 11.00
C ALA A 25 0.15 -3.19 9.57
N ARG A 26 -0.31 -2.45 8.55
CA ARG A 26 -0.12 -2.82 7.14
C ARG A 26 1.37 -2.78 6.77
N THR A 27 2.09 -1.76 7.24
CA THR A 27 3.53 -1.63 7.01
C THR A 27 4.33 -2.68 7.77
N CYS A 28 3.98 -3.01 9.02
CA CYS A 28 4.58 -4.15 9.74
C CYS A 28 4.47 -5.44 8.93
N LEU A 29 3.28 -5.76 8.42
CA LEU A 29 3.05 -6.96 7.61
C LEU A 29 3.90 -6.96 6.33
N LEU A 30 3.95 -5.83 5.63
CA LEU A 30 4.74 -5.68 4.41
C LEU A 30 6.23 -5.85 4.65
N LEU A 31 6.77 -5.25 5.71
CA LEU A 31 8.18 -5.40 6.08
C LEU A 31 8.52 -6.86 6.39
N CYS A 32 7.67 -7.55 7.17
CA CYS A 32 7.84 -8.98 7.47
C CYS A 32 7.77 -9.88 6.22
N ASN A 33 7.00 -9.49 5.20
CA ASN A 33 6.88 -10.27 3.97
C ASN A 33 7.95 -9.95 2.92
N THR A 34 8.57 -8.76 2.99
CA THR A 34 9.53 -8.29 1.98
C THR A 34 10.97 -8.55 2.41
N LEU A 35 11.25 -8.55 3.70
CA LEU A 35 12.59 -8.74 4.24
C LEU A 35 12.72 -10.15 4.80
N GLU A 36 13.68 -10.91 4.25
CA GLU A 36 14.04 -12.24 4.76
C GLU A 36 14.64 -12.17 6.16
N ASP A 37 15.33 -11.07 6.48
CA ASP A 37 15.94 -10.82 7.78
C ASP A 37 15.48 -9.48 8.36
N LEU A 38 14.63 -9.56 9.39
CA LEU A 38 14.14 -8.39 10.13
C LEU A 38 15.24 -7.74 10.98
N HIS A 39 16.35 -8.42 11.28
CA HIS A 39 17.49 -7.81 12.01
C HIS A 39 18.11 -6.64 11.25
N ALA A 40 17.97 -6.60 9.92
CA ALA A 40 18.37 -5.45 9.11
C ALA A 40 17.65 -4.14 9.53
N LEU A 41 16.53 -4.23 10.26
CA LEU A 41 15.75 -3.11 10.77
C LEU A 41 16.12 -2.68 12.20
N GLU A 42 17.16 -3.23 12.83
CA GLU A 42 17.60 -2.79 14.17
C GLU A 42 18.11 -1.34 14.17
N ASN A 43 18.58 -0.83 13.04
CA ASN A 43 18.94 0.57 12.86
C ASN A 43 17.70 1.42 12.56
N ASP A 44 17.39 2.41 13.39
CA ASP A 44 16.24 3.31 13.20
C ASP A 44 16.30 4.08 11.87
N ALA A 45 17.49 4.41 11.36
CA ALA A 45 17.62 5.03 10.04
C ALA A 45 17.24 4.07 8.89
N ALA A 46 17.61 2.79 9.03
CA ALA A 46 17.24 1.75 8.07
C ALA A 46 15.74 1.46 8.15
N LEU A 47 15.18 1.40 9.36
CA LEU A 47 13.75 1.24 9.60
C LEU A 47 12.94 2.41 9.00
N ALA A 48 13.36 3.65 9.25
CA ALA A 48 12.68 4.82 8.70
C ALA A 48 12.74 4.87 7.17
N LYS A 49 13.86 4.43 6.58
CA LYS A 49 13.99 4.30 5.12
C LYS A 49 13.03 3.24 4.57
N ALA A 50 13.06 2.04 5.13
CA ALA A 50 12.20 0.94 4.71
C ALA A 50 10.71 1.28 4.89
N TYR A 51 10.36 1.96 5.99
CA TYR A 51 9.02 2.47 6.24
C TYR A 51 8.55 3.41 5.14
N ARG A 52 9.31 4.48 4.84
CA ARG A 52 8.95 5.44 3.78
C ARG A 52 8.81 4.77 2.42
N GLU A 53 9.72 3.85 2.07
CA GLU A 53 9.64 3.12 0.81
C GLU A 53 8.39 2.25 0.72
N MET A 54 8.00 1.57 1.81
CA MET A 54 6.79 0.74 1.84
C MET A 54 5.51 1.57 1.87
N SER A 55 5.45 2.64 2.66
CA SER A 55 4.30 3.55 2.69
C SER A 55 4.08 4.21 1.32
N LEU A 56 5.15 4.63 0.64
CA LEU A 56 5.06 5.16 -0.73
C LEU A 56 4.53 4.12 -1.71
N LYS A 57 5.05 2.88 -1.69
CA LYS A 57 4.55 1.80 -2.55
C LYS A 57 3.08 1.50 -2.29
N LEU A 58 2.65 1.51 -1.03
CA LEU A 58 1.27 1.33 -0.63
C LEU A 58 0.36 2.45 -1.15
N GLN A 59 0.80 3.70 -1.04
CA GLN A 59 0.07 4.86 -1.57
C GLN A 59 -0.07 4.75 -3.08
N VAL A 60 1.04 4.53 -3.81
CA VAL A 60 1.01 4.40 -5.28
C VAL A 60 0.10 3.25 -5.73
N SER A 61 0.17 2.09 -5.08
CA SER A 61 -0.72 0.96 -5.40
C SER A 61 -2.18 1.29 -5.11
N THR A 62 -2.47 2.05 -4.05
CA THR A 62 -3.83 2.44 -3.69
C THR A 62 -4.38 3.51 -4.63
N ASP A 63 -3.57 4.50 -4.99
CA ASP A 63 -3.91 5.58 -5.93
C ASP A 63 -4.14 5.05 -7.35
N GLN A 64 -3.35 4.06 -7.79
CA GLN A 64 -3.55 3.40 -9.07
C GLN A 64 -4.93 2.74 -9.18
N HIS A 65 -5.46 2.20 -8.08
CA HIS A 65 -6.81 1.64 -8.06
C HIS A 65 -7.89 2.73 -8.02
N ALA A 66 -7.65 3.86 -7.34
CA ALA A 66 -8.59 4.98 -7.29
C ALA A 66 -8.77 5.64 -8.66
N ALA A 67 -7.66 5.96 -9.36
CA ALA A 67 -7.71 6.57 -10.69
C ALA A 67 -8.35 5.63 -11.74
N MET A 68 -8.03 4.33 -11.70
CA MET A 68 -8.64 3.35 -12.61
C MET A 68 -10.14 3.16 -12.36
N THR A 69 -10.58 3.24 -11.09
CA THR A 69 -12.00 3.16 -10.75
C THR A 69 -12.76 4.39 -11.26
N GLU A 70 -12.16 5.57 -11.16
CA GLU A 70 -12.75 6.81 -11.67
C GLU A 70 -12.85 6.81 -13.20
N GLU A 71 -11.82 6.35 -13.93
CA GLU A 71 -11.88 6.18 -15.38
C GLU A 71 -12.95 5.16 -15.83
N LEU A 72 -13.11 4.05 -15.10
CA LEU A 72 -14.14 3.05 -15.40
C LEU A 72 -15.56 3.58 -15.11
N GLU A 73 -15.74 4.37 -14.06
CA GLU A 73 -17.02 5.03 -13.78
C GLU A 73 -17.33 6.14 -14.79
N GLU A 74 -16.32 6.84 -15.28
CA GLU A 74 -16.45 7.86 -16.33
C GLU A 74 -16.80 7.19 -17.68
N LEU A 75 -16.21 6.03 -17.99
CA LEU A 75 -16.58 5.19 -19.14
C LEU A 75 -18.01 4.63 -19.02
N ALA A 76 -18.42 4.20 -17.81
CA ALA A 76 -19.77 3.72 -17.56
C ALA A 76 -20.83 4.84 -17.60
N ARG A 77 -20.45 6.08 -17.24
CA ARG A 77 -21.32 7.27 -17.33
C ARG A 77 -21.37 7.86 -18.73
N SER A 78 -20.39 7.60 -19.59
CA SER A 78 -20.40 8.05 -20.98
C SER A 78 -21.28 7.14 -21.86
N ASN A 79 -22.59 7.44 -21.85
CA ASN A 79 -23.62 6.99 -22.81
C ASN A 79 -23.73 5.48 -23.11
N PRO A 80 -24.66 4.75 -22.45
CA PRO A 80 -24.99 3.36 -22.76
C PRO A 80 -25.73 3.15 -24.10
N GLU A 81 -26.08 4.19 -24.86
CA GLU A 81 -27.03 4.10 -25.97
C GLU A 81 -26.42 3.79 -27.36
N GLN A 82 -25.12 3.51 -27.46
CA GLN A 82 -24.48 3.19 -28.77
C GLN A 82 -23.70 1.87 -28.84
N PHE A 83 -23.83 0.97 -27.85
CA PHE A 83 -23.24 -0.35 -27.98
C PHE A 83 -24.15 -1.25 -28.84
N SER A 84 -23.89 -1.31 -30.14
CA SER A 84 -24.42 -2.39 -30.98
C SER A 84 -23.77 -3.72 -30.60
N LYS A 85 -24.52 -4.83 -30.74
CA LYS A 85 -24.16 -6.18 -30.26
C LYS A 85 -22.79 -6.71 -30.72
N ASP A 86 -22.15 -6.07 -31.67
CA ASP A 86 -20.84 -6.48 -32.22
C ASP A 86 -19.62 -5.98 -31.43
N GLN A 87 -19.79 -5.13 -30.40
CA GLN A 87 -18.65 -4.55 -29.65
C GLN A 87 -18.33 -5.22 -28.29
N VAL A 88 -18.99 -6.34 -27.94
CA VAL A 88 -18.83 -6.99 -26.62
C VAL A 88 -17.58 -7.90 -26.52
N TRP A 89 -16.75 -7.99 -27.55
CA TRP A 89 -15.69 -9.03 -27.63
C TRP A 89 -14.24 -8.59 -27.40
N VAL A 90 -13.98 -7.46 -26.73
CA VAL A 90 -12.61 -7.20 -26.21
C VAL A 90 -12.69 -6.37 -24.92
N LEU A 91 -12.98 -6.99 -23.77
CA LEU A 91 -12.48 -6.61 -22.45
C LEU A 91 -12.56 -7.82 -21.51
#